data_AF-A0A7G9YN84-F1
#
_entry.id   AF-A0A7G9YN84-F1
#
_cell.length_a   1.000
_cell.length_b   1.000
_cell.length_c   1.000
_cell.angle_alpha   90.00
_cell.angle_beta   90.00
_cell.angle_gamma   90.00
#
_symmetry.space_group_name_H-M   'P 1'
#
loop_
_entity.id
_entity.type
_entity.pdbx_description
1 polymer ?
#
loop_
_entity_poly.entity_id
_entity_poly.type
_entity_poly.pdbx_seq_one_letter_code
_entity_poly.pdbx_strand_id
1 'polypeptide(L)' 'MTSARFEELSICIRMRVLEEGKCLLSKDDDVLYDLAHKTVQEFEDFKLRYEYYLEAILHG' A
#
# COMPACT_ATOMS: atom_id res chain seq x y z
N MET A 1 -3.84 9.77 21.36
CA MET A 1 -3.99 8.71 20.34
C MET A 1 -2.76 8.79 19.45
N THR A 2 -1.99 7.72 19.35
CA THR A 2 -0.83 7.64 18.46
C THR A 2 -1.35 7.58 17.02
N SER A 3 -0.98 8.54 16.19
CA SER A 3 -1.28 8.49 14.75
C SER A 3 -0.34 7.48 14.10
N ALA A 4 -0.87 6.48 13.40
CA ALA A 4 -0.07 5.60 12.56
C ALA A 4 0.45 6.40 11.35
N ARG A 5 1.71 6.21 10.95
CA ARG A 5 2.23 6.79 9.71
C ARG A 5 1.99 5.84 8.54
N PHE A 6 1.86 6.40 7.34
CA PHE A 6 1.62 5.62 6.12
C PHE A 6 2.72 4.58 5.89
N GLU A 7 3.99 4.94 6.11
CA GLU A 7 5.17 4.10 5.90
C GLU A 7 5.28 2.96 6.91
N GLU A 8 4.60 3.05 8.05
CA GLU A 8 4.57 2.02 9.09
C GLU A 8 3.53 0.92 8.77
N LEU A 9 2.66 1.15 7.78
CA LEU A 9 1.68 0.18 7.32
C LEU A 9 2.32 -0.89 6.43
N SER A 10 1.80 -2.11 6.50
CA SER A 10 2.21 -3.17 5.58
C SER A 10 1.91 -2.76 4.13
N ILE A 11 2.71 -3.27 3.19
CA ILE A 11 2.58 -2.90 1.77
C ILE A 11 1.17 -3.16 1.22
N CYS A 12 0.50 -4.24 1.64
CA CYS A 12 -0.88 -4.54 1.26
C CYS A 12 -1.86 -3.45 1.73
N ILE A 13 -1.67 -2.93 2.95
CA ILE A 13 -2.54 -1.88 3.48
C ILE A 13 -2.23 -0.54 2.81
N ARG A 14 -0.95 -0.23 2.55
CA ARG A 14 -0.58 0.96 1.78
C ARG A 14 -1.21 0.95 0.38
N MET A 15 -1.21 -0.19 -0.30
CA MET A 15 -1.86 -0.33 -1.61
C MET A 15 -3.37 -0.05 -1.54
N ARG A 16 -4.07 -0.64 -0.55
CA ARG A 16 -5.51 -0.37 -0.33
C ARG A 16 -5.81 1.08 -0.03
N VAL A 17 -4.95 1.78 0.71
CA VAL A 17 -5.10 3.22 0.95
C VAL A 17 -5.03 4.01 -0.37
N LEU A 18 -4.20 3.61 -1.33
CA LEU A 18 -4.15 4.26 -2.64
C LEU A 18 -5.36 3.94 -3.52
N GLU A 19 -5.88 2.70 -3.46
CA GLU A 19 -7.02 2.27 -4.28
C GLU A 19 -8.38 2.76 -3.75
N GLU A 20 -8.58 2.67 -2.43
CA GLU A 20 -9.86 2.91 -1.78
C GLU A 20 -9.91 4.27 -1.06
N GLY A 21 -8.74 4.83 -0.75
CA GLY A 21 -8.64 6.05 0.03
C GLY A 21 -8.93 7.32 -0.76
N LYS A 22 -9.14 8.40 -0.01
CA LYS A 22 -9.31 9.75 -0.57
C LYS A 22 -8.26 10.68 0.03
N CYS A 23 -7.51 11.38 -0.80
CA CYS A 23 -6.63 12.45 -0.36
C CYS A 23 -7.47 13.60 0.22
N LEU A 24 -7.34 13.85 1.53
CA LEU A 24 -8.01 14.95 2.22
C LEU A 24 -7.17 16.23 2.23
N LEU A 25 -5.85 16.09 2.22
CA LEU A 25 -4.89 17.18 2.23
C LEU A 25 -3.58 16.72 1.57
N SER A 26 -3.15 17.48 0.57
CA SER A 26 -1.81 17.41 0.01
C SER A 26 -1.18 18.80 0.11
N LYS A 27 0.08 18.85 0.55
CA LYS A 27 0.86 20.09 0.56
C LYS A 27 1.76 20.22 -0.68
N ASP A 28 2.05 19.08 -1.30
CA ASP A 28 2.92 18.92 -2.44
C ASP A 28 2.46 17.67 -3.19
N ASP A 29 1.87 17.88 -4.36
CA ASP A 29 1.26 16.81 -5.14
C ASP A 29 2.33 15.94 -5.82
N ASP A 30 3.48 16.50 -6.19
CA ASP A 30 4.56 15.75 -6.83
C ASP A 30 5.12 14.70 -5.85
N VAL A 31 5.33 15.10 -4.59
CA VAL A 31 5.74 14.17 -3.52
C VAL A 31 4.68 13.08 -3.27
N LEU A 32 3.40 13.45 -3.33
CA LEU A 32 2.30 12.48 -3.17
C LEU A 32 2.28 11.46 -4.32
N TYR A 33 2.45 11.91 -5.56
CA TYR A 33 2.49 11.03 -6.72
C TYR A 33 3.73 10.12 -6.72
N ASP A 34 4.90 10.64 -6.33
CA ASP A 34 6.12 9.85 -6.17
C ASP A 34 5.93 8.74 -5.12
N LEU A 35 5.31 9.07 -3.98
CA LEU A 35 4.98 8.11 -2.94
C LEU A 35 4.00 7.03 -3.44
N ALA A 36 2.97 7.43 -4.18
CA ALA A 36 2.01 6.52 -4.76
C ALA A 36 2.69 5.58 -5.76
N HIS A 37 3.51 6.11 -6.67
CA HIS A 37 4.22 5.34 -7.67
C HIS A 37 5.17 4.31 -7.02
N LYS A 38 5.96 4.75 -6.04
CA LYS A 38 6.84 3.86 -5.28
C LYS A 38 6.08 2.76 -4.56
N THR A 39 4.94 3.07 -3.95
CA THR A 39 4.10 2.08 -3.26
C THR A 39 3.55 1.04 -4.23
N VAL A 40 3.11 1.45 -5.43
CA VAL A 40 2.64 0.51 -6.47
C VAL A 40 3.79 -0.42 -6.89
N GLN A 41 4.98 0.11 -7.15
CA GLN A 41 6.15 -0.70 -7.50
C GLN A 41 6.49 -1.72 -6.40
N GLU A 42 6.58 -1.27 -5.15
CA GLU A 42 6.86 -2.15 -4.00
C GLU A 42 5.79 -3.22 -3.82
N PHE A 43 4.52 -2.90 -4.08
CA PHE A 43 3.43 -3.87 -4.00
C PHE A 43 3.52 -4.89 -5.13
N GLU A 44 3.74 -4.47 -6.37
CA GLU A 44 3.89 -5.40 -7.51
C GLU A 44 5.07 -6.37 -7.32
N ASP A 45 6.20 -5.89 -6.77
CA ASP A 45 7.33 -6.75 -6.40
C ASP A 45 6.98 -7.77 -5.30
N PHE A 46 6.06 -7.41 -4.39
CA PHE A 46 5.60 -8.25 -3.29
C PHE A 46 4.43 -9.18 -3.67
N LYS A 47 3.66 -8.81 -4.69
CA LYS A 47 2.33 -9.36 -5.01
C LYS A 47 2.33 -10.87 -5.21
N LEU A 48 3.30 -11.39 -5.97
CA LEU A 48 3.42 -12.84 -6.21
C LEU A 48 3.53 -13.65 -4.92
N ARG A 49 4.28 -13.15 -3.93
CA ARG A 49 4.42 -13.80 -2.62
C ARG A 49 3.13 -13.70 -1.81
N TYR A 50 2.45 -12.57 -1.89
CA TYR A 50 1.19 -12.34 -1.22
C TYR A 50 0.09 -13.26 -1.74
N GLU A 51 -0.06 -13.34 -3.06
CA GLU A 51 -1.03 -14.22 -3.73
C GLU A 51 -0.75 -15.68 -3.39
N TYR A 52 0.50 -16.12 -3.46
CA TYR A 52 0.88 -17.48 -3.04
C TYR A 52 0.48 -17.79 -1.59
N TYR A 53 0.69 -16.85 -0.68
CA TYR A 53 0.29 -17.01 0.72
C TYR A 53 -1.24 -17.12 0.88
N LEU A 54 -2.01 -16.31 0.15
CA LEU A 54 -3.47 -16.35 0.18
C LEU A 54 -4.01 -17.66 -0.39
N GLU A 55 -3.46 -18.13 -1.52
CA GLU A 55 -3.81 -19.41 -2.14
C GLU A 55 -3.55 -20.58 -1.19
N ALA A 56 -2.40 -20.57 -0.51
CA ALA A 56 -2.05 -21.59 0.48
C ALA A 56 -3.03 -21.62 1.67
N ILE A 57 -3.53 -20.47 2.12
CA ILE A 57 -4.56 -20.40 3.17
C ILE A 57 -5.93 -20.83 2.67
N LEU A 58 -6.28 -20.49 1.43
CA LEU A 58 -7.58 -20.81 0.87
C LEU A 58 -7.76 -22.32 0.65
N HIS A 59 -6.67 -23.03 0.35
CA HIS A 59 -6.68 -24.43 -0.04
C HIS A 59 -6.03 -25.40 0.96
N GLY A 60 -5.42 -24.91 2.05
CA GLY A 60 -4.79 -25.71 3.11
C GLY A 60 -5.65 -25.85 4.35
#